data_AF-Q5FLP1-F1
#
_entry.id   AF-Q5FLP1-F1
#
_cell.length_a   1.000
_cell.length_b   1.000
_cell.length_c   1.000
_cell.angle_alpha   90.00
_cell.angle_beta   90.00
_cell.angle_gamma   90.00
#
_symmetry.space_group_name_H-M   'P 1'
#
loop_
_entity.id
_entity.type
_entity.pdbx_description
1 polymer ?
#
loop_
_entity_poly.entity_id
_entity_poly.type
_entity_poly.pdbx_seq_one_letter_code
_entity_poly.pdbx_strand_id
1 'polypeptide(L)'
;MPPLGGIFLLENMETIIFAHRGIPVKFAENSLEGFRYAVEHGTEGVEFDVHLTKDKVPIVMHDEKIDRTTDGSGYIKDYTLSEIRRFHLDNGEPVPMLS
;
A
#
# COMPACT_ATOMS: atom_id res chain seq x y z
N MET A 1 18.06 43.24 32.29
CA MET A 1 18.69 41.93 32.55
C MET A 1 18.74 41.73 34.06
N PRO A 2 18.45 40.55 34.64
CA PRO A 2 18.69 39.17 34.13
C PRO A 2 17.39 38.29 34.13
N PRO A 3 17.41 36.93 34.17
CA PRO A 3 17.41 36.03 33.01
C PRO A 3 16.31 34.92 33.03
N LEU A 4 16.37 33.97 32.08
CA LEU A 4 15.88 32.56 32.12
C LEU A 4 14.49 32.19 31.55
N GLY A 5 14.48 31.04 30.85
CA GLY A 5 13.32 30.17 30.62
C GLY A 5 12.66 30.41 29.27
N GLY A 6 12.87 29.61 28.23
CA GLY A 6 12.65 28.17 28.22
C GLY A 6 11.39 27.89 27.38
N ILE A 7 11.44 26.82 26.59
CA ILE A 7 10.42 26.27 25.69
C ILE A 7 10.61 26.72 24.24
N PHE A 8 11.48 26.00 23.53
CA PHE A 8 11.17 25.61 22.16
C PHE A 8 9.79 24.96 22.21
N LEU A 9 8.80 25.62 21.61
CA LEU A 9 7.48 25.01 21.41
C LEU A 9 7.74 23.71 20.65
N LEU A 10 7.40 22.60 21.30
CA LEU A 10 7.42 21.26 20.72
C LEU A 10 6.81 21.36 19.32
N GLU A 11 7.55 20.90 18.31
CA GLU A 11 7.08 20.75 16.95
C GLU A 11 5.68 20.14 16.99
N ASN A 12 4.72 20.76 16.28
CA ASN A 12 3.33 20.37 16.27
C ASN A 12 3.21 18.85 16.09
N MET A 13 2.82 18.14 17.16
CA MET A 13 2.44 16.72 17.07
C MET A 13 1.06 16.63 16.44
N GLU A 14 1.02 16.80 15.12
CA GLU A 14 -0.18 16.55 14.33
C GLU A 14 -0.31 15.06 14.04
N THR A 15 -1.54 14.55 14.05
CA THR A 15 -1.81 13.15 13.70
C THR A 15 -1.61 13.00 12.20
N ILE A 16 -0.73 12.09 11.80
CA ILE A 16 -0.50 11.77 10.38
C ILE A 16 -1.51 10.71 9.95
N ILE A 17 -2.19 10.94 8.83
CA ILE A 17 -3.21 10.05 8.28
C ILE A 17 -2.61 9.28 7.11
N PHE A 18 -2.50 7.97 7.29
CA PHE A 18 -2.11 7.04 6.23
C PHE A 18 -3.33 6.32 5.67
N ALA A 19 -3.42 6.26 4.35
CA ALA A 19 -4.42 5.51 3.62
C ALA A 19 -4.09 4.01 3.67
N HIS A 20 -4.67 3.28 4.64
CA HIS A 20 -4.46 1.84 4.82
C HIS A 20 -4.83 1.05 3.57
N ARG A 21 -3.85 0.47 2.88
CA ARG A 21 -3.95 -0.19 1.57
C ARG A 21 -4.59 0.69 0.49
N GLY A 22 -4.32 1.99 0.55
CA GLY A 22 -5.07 2.99 -0.20
C GLY A 22 -6.40 3.28 0.51
N ILE A 23 -7.53 2.97 -0.12
CA ILE A 23 -8.86 3.16 0.49
C ILE A 23 -9.79 1.97 0.13
N PRO A 24 -9.66 0.81 0.81
CA PRO A 24 -10.39 -0.42 0.50
C PRO A 24 -11.92 -0.31 0.58
N VAL A 25 -12.43 0.67 1.32
CA VAL A 25 -13.88 0.95 1.39
C VAL A 25 -14.43 1.51 0.08
N LYS A 26 -13.56 2.01 -0.82
CA LYS A 26 -13.96 2.65 -2.08
C LYS A 26 -13.32 2.03 -3.32
N PHE A 27 -12.09 1.53 -3.21
CA PHE A 27 -11.32 0.96 -4.32
C PHE A 27 -10.83 -0.44 -3.95
N ALA A 28 -10.41 -1.21 -4.95
CA ALA A 28 -9.70 -2.46 -4.69
C ALA A 28 -8.50 -2.18 -3.76
N GLU A 29 -8.35 -2.97 -2.69
CA GLU A 29 -7.23 -2.79 -1.77
C GLU A 29 -5.91 -2.92 -2.51
N ASN A 30 -4.89 -2.16 -2.09
CA ASN A 30 -3.55 -2.22 -2.68
C ASN A 30 -3.50 -1.92 -4.19
N SER A 31 -4.52 -1.25 -4.75
CA SER A 31 -4.58 -0.82 -6.15
C SER A 31 -3.92 0.54 -6.37
N LEU A 32 -3.42 0.78 -7.58
CA LEU A 32 -2.88 2.10 -7.94
C LEU A 32 -3.99 3.15 -8.00
N GLU A 33 -5.22 2.76 -8.39
CA GLU A 33 -6.40 3.62 -8.30
C GLU A 33 -6.63 4.13 -6.87
N GLY A 34 -6.63 3.24 -5.88
CA GLY A 34 -6.80 3.58 -4.48
C GLY A 34 -5.69 4.48 -3.95
N PHE A 35 -4.43 4.21 -4.34
CA PHE A 35 -3.30 5.06 -3.97
C PHE A 35 -3.38 6.46 -4.58
N ARG A 36 -3.70 6.57 -5.88
CA ARG A 36 -3.87 7.88 -6.54
C ARG A 36 -4.97 8.69 -5.89
N TYR A 37 -6.11 8.06 -5.63
CA TYR A 37 -7.21 8.74 -4.96
C TYR A 37 -6.82 9.24 -3.57
N ALA A 38 -6.10 8.43 -2.77
CA ALA A 38 -5.64 8.84 -1.44
C ALA A 38 -4.78 10.11 -1.50
N VAL A 39 -3.80 10.12 -2.41
CA VAL A 39 -2.92 11.29 -2.65
C VAL A 39 -3.73 12.51 -3.09
N GLU A 40 -4.70 12.35 -3.99
CA GLU A 40 -5.56 13.44 -4.48
C GLU A 40 -6.51 13.98 -3.40
N HIS A 41 -6.78 13.22 -2.35
CA HIS A 41 -7.73 13.57 -1.29
C HIS A 41 -7.05 13.89 0.06
N GLY A 42 -5.75 14.17 0.03
CA GLY A 42 -5.05 14.83 1.14
C GLY A 42 -4.60 13.91 2.27
N THR A 43 -4.45 12.61 2.04
CA THR A 43 -3.74 11.75 3.00
C THR A 43 -2.25 12.06 2.97
N GLU A 44 -1.58 12.09 4.13
CA GLU A 44 -0.14 12.35 4.21
C GLU A 44 0.72 11.18 3.73
N GLY A 45 0.14 9.98 3.65
CA GLY A 45 0.80 8.81 3.09
C GLY A 45 -0.17 7.71 2.71
N VAL A 46 0.36 6.71 2.01
CA VAL A 46 -0.32 5.45 1.73
C VAL A 46 0.41 4.34 2.45
N GLU A 47 -0.35 3.41 3.02
CA GLU A 47 0.19 2.17 3.58
C GLU A 47 -0.13 1.03 2.61
N PHE A 48 0.76 0.04 2.56
CA PHE A 48 0.61 -1.13 1.72
C PHE A 48 1.47 -2.28 2.23
N ASP A 49 1.06 -3.50 1.89
CA ASP A 49 1.71 -4.74 2.29
C ASP A 49 2.57 -5.30 1.16
N VAL A 50 3.68 -5.97 1.48
CA VAL A 50 4.62 -6.51 0.48
C VAL A 50 4.90 -7.99 0.69
N HIS A 51 4.84 -8.76 -0.40
CA HIS A 51 5.32 -10.15 -0.46
C HIS A 51 6.34 -10.33 -1.58
N LEU A 52 7.16 -11.38 -1.47
CA LEU A 52 8.10 -11.78 -2.52
C LEU A 52 7.52 -12.90 -3.38
N THR A 53 7.54 -12.69 -4.69
CA THR A 53 7.31 -13.73 -5.70
C THR A 53 8.40 -14.81 -5.68
N LYS A 54 8.18 -15.89 -6.45
CA LYS A 54 9.13 -17.00 -6.63
C LYS A 54 10.50 -16.53 -7.11
N ASP A 55 10.53 -15.57 -8.03
CA ASP A 55 11.73 -14.92 -8.58
C ASP A 55 12.18 -13.70 -7.77
N LYS A 56 11.70 -13.57 -6.52
CA LYS A 56 12.13 -12.57 -5.53
C LYS A 56 11.86 -11.12 -5.91
N VAL A 57 10.85 -10.89 -6.75
CA VAL A 57 10.34 -9.54 -7.02
C VAL A 57 9.29 -9.17 -5.97
N PRO A 58 9.42 -8.01 -5.29
CA PRO A 58 8.44 -7.54 -4.33
C PRO A 58 7.17 -7.06 -5.03
N ILE A 59 6.03 -7.58 -4.59
CA ILE A 59 4.70 -7.19 -5.05
C ILE A 59 3.84 -6.67 -3.90
N VAL A 60 2.83 -5.87 -4.24
CA VAL A 60 1.96 -5.21 -3.26
C VAL A 60 0.67 -6.01 -3.09
N MET A 61 0.54 -6.71 -1.95
CA MET A 61 -0.59 -7.57 -1.60
C MET A 61 -0.55 -7.91 -0.11
N HIS A 62 -1.70 -8.01 0.54
CA HIS A 62 -1.77 -8.32 1.98
C HIS A 62 -1.63 -9.82 2.27
N ASP A 63 -2.45 -10.64 1.63
CA ASP A 63 -2.51 -12.07 1.90
C ASP A 63 -1.31 -12.79 1.27
N GLU A 64 -0.89 -13.92 1.84
CA GLU A 64 0.14 -14.78 1.22
C GLU A 64 -0.35 -15.49 -0.06
N LYS A 65 -1.66 -15.45 -0.29
CA LYS A 65 -2.36 -16.02 -1.45
C LYS A 65 -3.08 -14.95 -2.23
N ILE A 66 -3.25 -15.18 -3.53
CA ILE A 66 -3.93 -14.25 -4.43
C ILE A 66 -5.48 -14.41 -4.43
N ASP A 67 -5.99 -15.46 -3.77
CA ASP A 67 -7.37 -15.95 -3.87
C ASP A 67 -8.45 -14.89 -3.59
N ARG A 68 -8.22 -14.00 -2.62
CA ARG A 68 -9.26 -13.10 -2.10
C ARG A 68 -9.44 -11.83 -2.94
N THR A 69 -8.37 -11.35 -3.55
CA THR A 69 -8.31 -10.01 -4.16
C THR A 69 -7.94 -10.05 -5.64
N THR A 70 -7.91 -11.23 -6.25
CA THR A 70 -7.63 -11.41 -7.67
C THR A 70 -8.59 -12.42 -8.30
N ASP A 71 -8.59 -12.47 -9.62
CA ASP A 71 -9.23 -13.53 -10.42
C ASP A 71 -8.45 -14.87 -10.46
N GLY A 72 -7.38 -15.01 -9.66
CA GLY A 72 -6.53 -16.19 -9.57
C GLY A 72 -6.67 -16.98 -8.27
N SER A 73 -5.87 -18.03 -8.13
CA SER A 73 -5.75 -18.78 -6.88
C SER A 73 -4.35 -19.35 -6.68
N GLY A 74 -3.86 -19.41 -5.44
CA GLY A 74 -2.57 -19.98 -5.07
C GLY A 74 -1.70 -19.04 -4.24
N TYR A 75 -0.54 -19.53 -3.79
CA TYR A 75 0.41 -18.76 -3.00
C TYR A 75 1.29 -17.87 -3.89
N ILE A 76 1.54 -16.63 -3.45
CA ILE A 76 2.41 -15.67 -4.15
C ILE A 76 3.81 -16.25 -4.39
N LYS A 77 4.38 -16.93 -3.37
CA LYS A 77 5.72 -17.52 -3.42
C LYS A 77 5.90 -18.62 -4.48
N ASP A 78 4.80 -19.14 -5.04
CA ASP A 78 4.82 -20.20 -6.03
C ASP A 78 4.77 -19.67 -7.48
N TYR A 79 4.52 -18.37 -7.66
CA TYR A 79 4.47 -17.68 -8.96
C TYR A 79 5.66 -16.74 -9.16
N THR A 80 6.18 -16.68 -10.39
CA THR A 80 7.07 -15.59 -10.81
C THR A 80 6.28 -14.30 -11.06
N LEU A 81 6.94 -13.13 -11.09
CA LEU A 81 6.25 -11.85 -11.42
C LEU A 81 5.49 -11.94 -12.75
N SER A 82 6.10 -12.55 -13.77
CA SER A 82 5.48 -12.70 -15.09
C SER A 82 4.19 -13.53 -15.04
N GLU A 83 4.12 -14.48 -14.12
CA GLU A 83 2.92 -15.29 -13.91
C GLU A 83 1.87 -14.56 -13.09
N ILE A 84 2.27 -13.84 -12.03
CA ILE A 84 1.40 -12.97 -11.22
C ILE A 84 0.70 -11.92 -12.08
N ARG A 85 1.42 -11.31 -13.02
CA ARG A 85 0.88 -10.28 -13.93
C ARG A 85 -0.23 -10.75 -14.87
N ARG A 86 -0.54 -12.05 -14.89
CA ARG A 86 -1.67 -12.60 -15.65
C ARG A 86 -2.99 -12.52 -14.89
N PHE A 87 -2.93 -12.28 -13.57
CA PHE A 87 -4.09 -12.09 -12.71
C PHE A 87 -4.37 -10.60 -12.50
N HIS A 88 -5.63 -10.28 -12.25
CA HIS A 88 -6.11 -8.91 -12.08
C HIS A 88 -6.84 -8.77 -10.75
N LEU A 89 -6.72 -7.58 -10.15
CA LEU A 89 -7.53 -7.14 -9.02
C LEU A 89 -9.01 -7.00 -9.44
N ASP A 90 -9.91 -6.84 -8.48
CA ASP A 90 -11.35 -6.68 -8.73
C ASP A 90 -11.71 -5.51 -9.66
N ASN A 91 -10.88 -4.46 -9.70
CA ASN A 91 -11.04 -3.31 -10.60
C ASN A 91 -10.36 -3.51 -11.97
N GLY A 92 -9.81 -4.69 -12.25
CA GLY A 92 -9.12 -5.02 -13.49
C GLY A 92 -7.67 -4.55 -13.58
N GLU A 93 -7.14 -3.88 -12.56
CA GLU A 93 -5.72 -3.53 -12.52
C GLU A 93 -4.85 -4.78 -12.32
N PRO A 94 -3.62 -4.84 -12.88
CA PRO A 94 -2.67 -5.87 -12.51
C PRO A 94 -2.20 -5.68 -11.06
N VAL A 95 -1.75 -6.75 -10.42
CA VAL A 95 -1.12 -6.67 -9.09
C VAL A 95 0.12 -5.75 -9.15
N PRO A 96 0.19 -4.67 -8.35
CA PRO A 96 1.33 -3.76 -8.41
C PRO A 96 2.63 -4.39 -7.91
N MET A 97 3.74 -3.89 -8.42
CA MET A 97 5.08 -4.22 -7.93
C MET A 97 5.72 -3.03 -7.22
N LEU A 98 6.63 -3.30 -6.29
CA LEU A 98 7.44 -2.26 -5.65
C LEU A 98 8.75 -2.10 -6.44
N SER A 99 8.92 -0.99 -7.17
CA SER A 99 10.10 -0.70 -7.98
C SER A 99 10.38 0.79 -8.11
#